data_AF-A0A397VUM7-F1
#
_entry.id   AF-A0A397VUM7-F1
#
_cell.length_a   1.000
_cell.length_b   1.000
_cell.length_c   1.000
_cell.angle_alpha   90.00
_cell.angle_beta   90.00
_cell.angle_gamma   90.00
#
_symmetry.space_group_name_H-M   'P 1'
#
loop_
_entity.id
_entity.type
_entity.pdbx_description
1 polymer ?
#
loop_
_entity_poly.entity_id
_entity_poly.type
_entity_poly.pdbx_seq_one_letter_code
_entity_poly.pdbx_strand_id
1 'polypeptide(L)'
;METDTASDADILYNELYSFDTETLLWRNLSDTSDAPMPRSHATATLLPDGKIIYIGGVIKHPFRNQTTLQPMLNILIYDTKSFAWSTIEADASFDVHPRIGHTAILTPDSNSIILFGGTSTLREELLF
;
A
#
# COMPACT_ATOMS: atom_id res chain seq x y z
N MET A 1 -20.29 -11.50 31.41
CA MET A 1 -19.06 -12.12 30.89
C MET A 1 -19.48 -12.96 29.69
N GLU A 2 -19.41 -12.36 28.51
CA GLU A 2 -19.30 -13.09 27.25
C GLU A 2 -18.01 -12.55 26.63
N THR A 3 -16.95 -13.36 26.68
CA THR A 3 -15.73 -13.13 25.92
C THR A 3 -15.94 -13.75 24.57
N ASP A 4 -16.57 -13.02 23.66
CA ASP A 4 -16.46 -13.32 22.24
C ASP A 4 -15.06 -12.88 21.81
N THR A 5 -14.12 -13.83 21.86
CA THR A 5 -12.76 -13.66 21.33
C THR A 5 -12.66 -14.45 20.04
N ALA A 6 -13.59 -14.19 19.10
CA ALA A 6 -13.21 -14.27 17.71
C ALA A 6 -12.10 -13.23 17.51
N SER A 7 -10.89 -13.67 17.16
CA SER A 7 -9.83 -12.74 16.78
C SER A 7 -10.37 -11.88 15.64
N ASP A 8 -10.61 -10.60 15.89
CA ASP A 8 -10.94 -9.61 14.86
C ASP A 8 -9.69 -9.43 14.00
N ALA A 9 -9.44 -10.38 13.10
CA ALA A 9 -8.35 -10.30 12.17
C ALA A 9 -8.70 -9.20 11.17
N ASP A 10 -8.03 -8.05 11.28
CA ASP A 10 -8.22 -6.91 10.37
C ASP A 10 -8.43 -7.39 8.92
N ILE A 11 -9.54 -6.96 8.33
CA ILE A 11 -9.83 -7.21 6.92
C ILE A 11 -9.04 -6.18 6.13
N LEU A 12 -8.04 -6.65 5.39
CA LEU A 12 -7.30 -5.83 4.44
C LEU A 12 -7.89 -6.06 3.06
N TYR A 13 -7.86 -5.01 2.25
CA TYR A 13 -8.41 -5.00 0.89
C TYR A 13 -7.27 -4.91 -0.15
N ASN A 14 -7.50 -5.47 -1.33
CA ASN A 14 -6.65 -5.28 -2.52
C ASN A 14 -7.46 -4.82 -3.74
N GLU A 15 -8.75 -4.59 -3.58
CA GLU A 15 -9.61 -4.04 -4.61
C GLU A 15 -9.19 -2.62 -4.95
N LEU A 16 -9.25 -2.31 -6.24
CA LEU A 16 -8.93 -1.01 -6.78
C LEU A 16 -10.17 -0.44 -7.47
N TYR A 17 -10.46 0.82 -7.17
CA TYR A 17 -11.56 1.56 -7.76
C TYR A 17 -11.09 2.92 -8.23
N SER A 18 -11.69 3.42 -9.32
CA SER A 18 -11.60 4.82 -9.71
C SER A 18 -12.96 5.48 -9.59
N PHE A 19 -12.99 6.71 -9.08
CA PHE A 19 -14.16 7.56 -9.09
C PHE A 19 -13.99 8.63 -10.18
N ASP A 20 -14.88 8.62 -11.16
CA ASP A 20 -14.94 9.66 -12.18
C ASP A 20 -15.65 10.89 -11.60
N THR A 21 -14.93 12.02 -11.51
CA THR A 21 -15.43 13.26 -10.91
C THR A 21 -16.37 14.05 -11.82
N GLU A 22 -16.43 13.73 -13.12
CA GLU A 22 -17.35 14.34 -14.07
C GLU A 22 -18.67 13.58 -14.13
N THR A 23 -18.61 12.25 -14.26
CA THR A 23 -19.80 11.39 -14.37
C THR A 23 -20.35 10.92 -13.03
N LEU A 24 -19.59 11.08 -11.94
CA LEU A 24 -19.92 10.63 -10.58
C LEU A 24 -20.13 9.11 -10.46
N LEU A 25 -19.43 8.34 -11.29
CA LEU A 25 -19.51 6.88 -11.31
C LEU A 25 -18.24 6.23 -10.77
N TRP A 26 -18.44 5.14 -10.03
CA TRP A 26 -17.36 4.24 -9.62
C TRP A 26 -17.12 3.19 -10.70
N ARG A 27 -15.83 2.92 -10.97
CA ARG A 27 -15.40 1.82 -11.82
C ARG A 27 -14.54 0.86 -11.01
N ASN A 28 -14.85 -0.44 -11.12
CA ASN A 28 -14.01 -1.50 -10.57
C ASN A 28 -12.80 -1.72 -11.50
N LEU A 29 -11.60 -1.62 -10.94
CA LEU A 29 -10.31 -1.81 -11.60
C LEU A 29 -9.57 -3.05 -11.09
N SER A 30 -10.23 -3.90 -10.31
CA SER A 30 -9.62 -5.04 -9.60
C SER A 30 -9.44 -6.30 -10.46
N ASP A 31 -9.92 -6.29 -11.70
CA ASP A 31 -9.89 -7.45 -12.62
C ASP A 31 -8.53 -7.58 -13.33
N THR A 32 -7.47 -7.63 -12.53
CA THR A 32 -6.09 -7.71 -13.01
C THR A 32 -5.45 -8.98 -12.45
N SER A 33 -4.93 -9.86 -13.32
CA SER A 33 -4.32 -11.14 -12.91
C SER A 33 -3.10 -11.00 -12.00
N ASP A 34 -2.53 -9.80 -11.95
CA ASP A 34 -1.34 -9.38 -11.21
C ASP A 34 -1.65 -8.54 -9.95
N ALA A 35 -2.91 -8.54 -9.50
CA ALA A 35 -3.32 -7.78 -8.32
C ALA A 35 -2.44 -8.11 -7.09
N PRO A 36 -2.02 -7.10 -6.32
CA PRO A 36 -1.18 -7.30 -5.15
C PRO A 36 -1.93 -8.00 -4.01
N MET A 37 -1.19 -8.48 -3.02
CA MET A 37 -1.79 -8.92 -1.74
C MET A 37 -2.56 -7.78 -1.05
N PRO A 38 -3.62 -8.10 -0.29
CA PRO A 38 -4.34 -7.14 0.53
C PRO A 38 -3.43 -6.39 1.47
N ARG A 39 -3.62 -5.07 1.55
CA ARG A 39 -2.70 -4.15 2.22
C ARG A 39 -3.38 -2.99 2.90
N SER A 40 -2.68 -2.35 3.83
CA SER A 40 -3.09 -1.09 4.45
C SER A 40 -1.88 -0.25 4.87
N HIS A 41 -2.10 1.03 5.17
CA HIS A 41 -1.09 2.00 5.64
C HIS A 41 0.12 2.23 4.71
N ALA A 42 0.10 1.72 3.48
CA ALA A 42 1.05 2.10 2.44
C ALA A 42 0.79 3.55 2.02
N THR A 43 1.84 4.23 1.58
CA THR A 43 1.68 5.50 0.88
C THR A 43 1.39 5.26 -0.60
N ALA A 44 0.79 6.24 -1.26
CA ALA A 44 0.56 6.23 -2.70
C ALA A 44 0.98 7.58 -3.28
N THR A 45 1.83 7.57 -4.30
CA THR A 45 2.33 8.79 -4.95
C THR A 45 2.16 8.69 -6.46
N LEU A 46 1.38 9.60 -7.04
CA LEU A 46 1.20 9.70 -8.49
C LEU A 46 2.40 10.39 -9.13
N LEU A 47 2.98 9.76 -10.15
CA LEU A 47 4.03 10.31 -10.99
C LEU A 47 3.45 11.03 -12.22
N PRO A 48 4.19 11.97 -12.85
CA PRO A 48 3.72 12.69 -14.03
C PRO A 48 3.45 11.79 -15.25
N ASP A 49 4.06 10.61 -15.30
CA ASP A 49 3.86 9.64 -16.38
C ASP A 49 2.57 8.81 -16.23
N GLY A 50 1.84 8.99 -15.12
CA GLY A 50 0.59 8.29 -14.82
C GLY A 50 0.77 7.03 -13.97
N LYS A 51 1.97 6.72 -13.49
CA LYS A 51 2.18 5.59 -12.56
C LYS A 51 1.91 6.02 -11.12
N ILE A 52 1.32 5.12 -10.33
CA ILE A 52 1.17 5.29 -8.89
C ILE A 52 2.18 4.38 -8.21
N ILE A 53 3.06 4.97 -7.39
CA ILE A 53 4.06 4.27 -6.59
C ILE A 53 3.50 4.05 -5.19
N TYR A 54 3.50 2.79 -4.74
CA TYR A 54 3.11 2.39 -3.40
C TYR A 54 4.32 1.90 -2.61
N ILE A 55 4.53 2.45 -1.41
CA ILE A 55 5.69 2.15 -0.56
C ILE A 55 5.25 1.85 0.88
N GLY A 56 5.83 0.80 1.45
CA GLY A 56 5.64 0.40 2.85
C GLY A 56 4.22 -0.09 3.14
N GLY A 57 3.78 0.11 4.38
CA GLY A 57 2.49 -0.42 4.85
C GLY A 57 2.60 -1.85 5.38
N VAL A 58 1.46 -2.53 5.39
CA VAL A 58 1.34 -3.95 5.76
C VAL A 58 0.68 -4.73 4.65
N ILE A 59 0.96 -6.02 4.62
CA ILE A 59 0.31 -6.99 3.73
C ILE A 59 -0.25 -8.16 4.52
N LYS A 60 -1.40 -8.69 4.10
CA LYS A 60 -1.99 -9.92 4.64
C LYS A 60 -1.67 -11.09 3.71
N HIS A 61 -0.94 -12.08 4.23
CA HIS A 61 -0.59 -13.28 3.49
C HIS A 61 -1.79 -14.23 3.42
N PRO A 62 -2.36 -14.52 2.23
CA PRO A 62 -3.61 -15.28 2.10
C PRO A 62 -3.48 -16.71 2.64
N PHE A 63 -2.30 -17.32 2.54
CA PHE A 63 -2.06 -18.70 2.95
C PHE A 63 -1.58 -18.88 4.39
N ARG A 64 -1.23 -17.77 5.08
CA ARG A 64 -0.66 -17.81 6.42
C ARG A 64 -1.52 -17.12 7.47
N ASN A 65 -2.62 -16.49 7.05
CA ASN A 65 -3.46 -15.59 7.87
C ASN A 65 -2.62 -14.67 8.76
N GLN A 66 -1.54 -14.14 8.20
CA GLN A 66 -0.53 -13.37 8.91
C GLN A 66 -0.41 -12.00 8.25
N THR A 67 -0.41 -10.95 9.06
CA THR A 67 -0.11 -9.59 8.62
C THR A 67 1.36 -9.29 8.91
N THR A 68 2.10 -8.80 7.91
CA THR A 68 3.52 -8.42 8.06
C THR A 68 3.74 -7.03 7.50
N LEU A 69 4.77 -6.33 8.02
CA LEU A 69 5.24 -5.10 7.40
C LEU A 69 5.77 -5.39 5.99
N GLN A 70 5.38 -4.55 5.04
CA GLN A 70 5.90 -4.60 3.68
C GLN A 70 7.33 -4.04 3.66
N PRO A 71 8.32 -4.77 3.10
CA PRO A 71 9.66 -4.23 2.88
C PRO A 71 9.60 -2.92 2.07
N MET A 72 10.31 -1.87 2.52
CA MET A 72 10.31 -0.57 1.84
C MET A 72 10.95 -0.60 0.46
N LEU A 73 11.80 -1.60 0.20
CA LEU A 73 12.49 -1.78 -1.08
C LEU A 73 11.61 -2.50 -2.11
N ASN A 74 10.53 -3.15 -1.68
CA ASN A 74 9.57 -3.75 -2.61
C ASN A 74 8.56 -2.68 -3.03
N ILE A 75 8.81 -2.08 -4.19
CA ILE A 75 8.06 -0.97 -4.75
C ILE A 75 6.95 -1.51 -5.63
N LEU A 76 5.71 -1.33 -5.19
CA LEU A 76 4.54 -1.70 -6.00
C LEU A 76 4.15 -0.51 -6.88
N ILE A 77 3.86 -0.80 -8.13
CA ILE A 77 3.56 0.19 -9.16
C ILE A 77 2.24 -0.18 -9.82
N TYR A 78 1.34 0.78 -9.90
CA TYR A 78 0.15 0.70 -10.75
C TYR A 78 0.30 1.63 -11.94
N ASP A 79 0.22 1.10 -13.16
CA ASP A 79 0.17 1.93 -14.37
C ASP A 79 -1.30 2.22 -14.73
N THR A 80 -1.71 3.49 -14.58
CA THR A 80 -3.10 3.91 -14.82
C THR A 80 -3.51 3.90 -16.29
N LYS A 81 -2.56 3.74 -17.23
CA LYS A 81 -2.84 3.67 -18.66
C LYS A 81 -3.04 2.23 -19.12
N SER A 82 -2.20 1.31 -18.64
CA SER A 82 -2.32 -0.11 -18.98
C SER A 82 -3.19 -0.90 -18.03
N PHE A 83 -3.61 -0.32 -16.90
CA PHE A 83 -4.37 -1.00 -15.84
C PHE A 83 -3.66 -2.26 -15.34
N ALA A 84 -2.35 -2.18 -15.15
CA ALA A 84 -1.52 -3.32 -14.76
C ALA A 84 -0.70 -3.00 -13.52
N TRP A 85 -0.46 -4.02 -12.72
CA TRP A 85 0.43 -3.96 -11.57
C TRP A 85 1.82 -4.47 -11.95
N SER A 86 2.83 -3.89 -11.33
CA SER A 86 4.18 -4.42 -11.38
C SER A 86 4.89 -4.16 -10.07
N THR A 87 5.92 -4.95 -9.79
CA THR A 87 6.71 -4.80 -8.58
C THR A 87 8.18 -4.69 -8.96
N ILE A 88 8.89 -3.74 -8.34
CA ILE A 88 10.32 -3.56 -8.48
C ILE A 88 10.95 -3.79 -7.12
N GLU A 89 12.00 -4.61 -7.06
CA GLU A 89 12.91 -4.66 -5.92
C GLU A 89 13.96 -3.56 -6.10
N ALA A 90 13.84 -2.49 -5.31
CA ALA A 90 14.81 -1.41 -5.27
C ALA A 90 16.06 -1.84 -4.49
N ASP A 91 17.14 -1.09 -4.70
CA ASP A 91 18.41 -1.28 -3.98
C ASP A 91 18.67 -0.08 -3.06
N ALA A 92 19.38 -0.32 -1.97
CA ALA A 92 19.83 0.70 -1.04
C ALA A 92 21.17 0.30 -0.40
N SER A 93 22.07 1.27 -0.29
CA SER A 93 23.36 1.10 0.42
C SER A 93 23.23 1.16 1.95
N PHE A 94 22.00 1.25 2.46
CA PHE A 94 21.66 1.36 3.87
C PHE A 94 20.30 0.71 4.16
N ASP A 95 20.05 0.41 5.44
CA ASP A 95 18.81 -0.25 5.86
C ASP A 95 17.59 0.69 5.82
N VAL A 96 16.69 0.44 4.86
CA VAL A 96 15.41 1.14 4.74
C VAL A 96 14.34 0.36 5.51
N HIS A 97 14.20 0.68 6.80
CA HIS A 97 13.30 -0.03 7.71
C HIS A 97 11.82 0.04 7.29
N PRO A 98 11.09 -1.11 7.26
CA PRO A 98 9.64 -1.18 7.04
C PRO A 98 8.85 -0.30 8.02
N ARG A 99 7.81 0.37 7.52
CA ARG A 99 7.01 1.29 8.33
C ARG A 99 5.58 1.49 7.82
N ILE A 100 4.69 1.82 8.75
CA ILE A 100 3.30 2.25 8.53
C ILE A 100 3.10 3.71 8.96
N GLY A 101 2.06 4.37 8.44
CA GLY A 101 1.68 5.72 8.87
C GLY A 101 2.71 6.81 8.54
N HIS A 102 3.61 6.53 7.60
CA HIS A 102 4.58 7.49 7.08
C HIS A 102 3.94 8.32 5.96
N THR A 103 4.58 9.43 5.59
CA THR A 103 4.20 10.23 4.43
C THR A 103 5.15 9.99 3.27
N ALA A 104 4.68 10.21 2.05
CA ALA A 104 5.46 10.14 0.81
C ALA A 104 5.08 11.32 -0.09
N ILE A 105 6.05 12.13 -0.51
CA ILE A 105 5.83 13.33 -1.30
C ILE A 105 6.74 13.32 -2.51
N LEU A 106 6.17 13.42 -3.71
CA LEU A 106 6.91 13.62 -4.95
C LEU A 106 7.59 14.99 -4.95
N THR A 107 8.87 15.04 -5.31
CA THR A 107 9.59 16.30 -5.48
C THR A 107 9.10 17.07 -6.71
N PRO A 108 9.19 18.41 -6.72
CA PRO A 108 8.73 19.21 -7.87
C PRO A 108 9.42 18.88 -9.20
N ASP A 109 10.68 18.41 -9.15
CA ASP A 109 11.42 17.95 -10.33
C ASP A 109 11.04 16.52 -10.77
N SER A 110 10.12 15.87 -10.05
CA SER A 110 9.58 14.53 -10.31
C SER A 110 10.61 13.40 -10.30
N ASN A 111 11.81 13.65 -9.74
CA ASN A 111 12.90 12.67 -9.72
C ASN A 111 12.99 11.87 -8.43
N SER A 112 12.29 12.28 -7.37
CA SER A 112 12.41 11.63 -6.06
C SER A 112 11.10 11.66 -5.27
N ILE A 113 10.92 10.66 -4.42
CA ILE A 113 9.84 10.62 -3.42
C ILE A 113 10.48 10.73 -2.04
N ILE A 114 10.13 11.77 -1.30
CA ILE A 114 10.62 12.00 0.06
C ILE A 114 9.68 11.28 1.04
N LEU A 115 10.25 10.38 1.85
CA LEU A 115 9.53 9.65 2.90
C LEU A 115 9.86 10.23 4.28
N PHE A 116 8.85 10.40 5.15
CA PHE A 116 9.07 10.89 6.51
C PHE A 116 8.13 10.25 7.55
N GLY A 117 8.66 10.05 8.76
CA GLY A 117 7.90 9.58 9.92
C GLY A 117 7.52 8.09 9.86
N GLY A 118 6.36 7.79 10.45
CA GLY A 118 5.82 6.44 10.60
C GLY A 118 6.43 5.63 11.75
N THR A 119 5.96 4.40 11.90
CA THR A 119 6.43 3.44 12.90
C THR A 119 6.66 2.06 12.27
N SER A 120 7.61 1.30 12.83
CA SER A 120 7.90 -0.08 12.45
C SER A 120 7.20 -1.10 13.34
N THR A 121 6.27 -0.68 14.19
CA THR A 121 5.54 -1.59 15.08
C THR A 121 4.17 -1.89 14.51
N LEU A 122 3.91 -3.17 14.24
CA LEU A 122 2.56 -3.71 14.18
C LEU A 122 2.09 -3.80 15.63
N ARG A 123 1.40 -2.79 16.17
CA ARG A 123 0.75 -2.96 17.46
C ARG A 123 -0.75 -2.88 17.28
N GLU A 124 -1.40 -4.01 17.57
CA GLU A 124 -2.72 -4.04 18.20
C GLU A 124 -2.69 -3.01 19.35
N GLU A 125 -3.72 -2.18 19.46
CA GLU A 125 -3.84 -1.05 20.40
C GLU A 125 -3.18 0.28 19.97
N LEU A 126 -3.83 0.95 19.01
CA LEU A 126 -4.02 2.41 19.10
C LEU A 126 -5.51 2.66 19.35
N LEU A 127 -5.94 2.46 20.59
CA LEU A 127 -7.18 3.05 21.11
C LEU A 127 -6.88 4.51 21.47
N PHE A 128 -7.52 5.44 20.78
CA PHE A 128 -7.83 6.76 21.31
C PHE A 128 -9.31 6.81 21.66
#